data_AF-A0A661JMU5-F1
#
_entry.id   AF-A0A661JMU5-F1
#
_cell.length_a   1.000
_cell.length_b   1.000
_cell.length_c   1.000
_cell.angle_alpha   90.00
_cell.angle_beta   90.00
_cell.angle_gamma   90.00
#
_symmetry.space_group_name_H-M   'P 1'
#
loop_
_entity.id
_entity.type
_entity.pdbx_description
1 polymer ?
#
loop_
_entity_poly.entity_id
_entity_poly.type
_entity_poly.pdbx_seq_one_letter_code
_entity_poly.pdbx_strand_id
1 'polypeptide(L)'
;MPNFPLNRKLSGYTNSPPRLDDFEKSPIRFEYEVLIEEYRVLRSELNQHLSNQQQINSYALALMTGLVAIAQLLGSNDGYQTFLSSFRPIILLLSILFSSFALMYVRHAMMIAYIGGYTTNVIRPKIELALGVLLQCCGNRGYTTNVIRPKIERILTQTTGNDLQVLEWDEIQVQQRYFRFSYALIEYVLSVAQYSITIIPSITLIIIFWFSKPSHERFTSLEIILFALSILALVSVLISLFFAGRLYARGLPFADGQDEEN
;
A
#
# COMPACT_ATOMS: atom_id res chain seq x y z
N MET A 1 -25.62 -4.07 5.12
CA MET A 1 -25.05 -5.08 4.20
C MET A 1 -25.89 -5.16 2.94
N PRO A 2 -25.31 -5.11 1.72
CA PRO A 2 -26.06 -5.45 0.52
C PRO A 2 -26.38 -6.96 0.55
N ASN A 3 -27.67 -7.30 0.45
CA ASN A 3 -28.13 -8.67 0.31
C ASN A 3 -27.55 -9.27 -0.98
N PHE A 4 -26.46 -10.02 -0.87
CA PHE A 4 -25.89 -10.71 -2.02
C PHE A 4 -26.82 -11.87 -2.45
N PRO A 5 -27.06 -12.03 -3.77
CA PRO A 5 -27.99 -13.02 -4.31
C PRO A 5 -27.55 -14.49 -4.11
N LEU A 6 -26.40 -14.74 -3.48
CA LEU A 6 -25.90 -16.08 -3.15
C LEU A 6 -26.88 -16.86 -2.26
N ASN A 7 -27.53 -16.21 -1.30
CA ASN A 7 -28.50 -16.89 -0.42
C ASN A 7 -29.76 -17.35 -1.15
N ARG A 8 -30.10 -16.75 -2.30
CA ARG A 8 -31.32 -17.06 -3.05
C ARG A 8 -31.13 -18.20 -4.06
N LYS A 9 -29.89 -18.49 -4.47
CA LYS A 9 -29.61 -19.58 -5.43
C LYS A 9 -29.37 -20.94 -4.78
N LEU A 10 -29.07 -20.98 -3.48
CA LEU A 10 -28.78 -22.23 -2.76
C LEU A 10 -30.03 -23.01 -2.33
N SER A 11 -31.22 -22.38 -2.30
CA SER A 11 -32.46 -23.06 -1.87
C SER A 11 -33.08 -23.99 -2.92
N GLY A 12 -32.51 -24.07 -4.13
CA GLY A 12 -33.03 -24.87 -5.25
C GLY A 12 -32.42 -26.26 -5.42
N TYR A 13 -31.40 -26.63 -4.63
CA TYR A 13 -30.71 -27.92 -4.76
C TYR A 13 -31.38 -29.00 -3.91
N THR A 14 -32.55 -29.49 -4.35
CA THR A 14 -33.27 -30.59 -3.68
C THR A 14 -32.90 -31.97 -4.24
N ASN A 15 -32.44 -32.83 -3.32
CA ASN A 15 -32.60 -34.29 -3.22
C ASN A 15 -31.89 -35.27 -4.17
N SER A 16 -31.09 -34.85 -5.15
CA SER A 16 -30.19 -35.79 -5.85
C SER A 16 -28.73 -35.36 -5.73
N PRO A 17 -27.84 -36.30 -5.37
CA PRO A 17 -26.40 -36.13 -5.52
C PRO A 17 -25.97 -35.53 -6.87
N PRO A 18 -25.35 -34.34 -6.92
CA PRO A 18 -24.67 -33.92 -8.14
C PRO A 18 -23.57 -34.94 -8.46
N ARG A 19 -23.49 -35.38 -9.72
CA ARG A 19 -22.41 -36.26 -10.19
C ARG A 19 -21.09 -35.49 -10.15
N LEU A 20 -19.96 -36.16 -9.97
CA LEU A 20 -18.63 -35.51 -10.03
C LEU A 20 -18.41 -34.75 -11.35
N ASP A 21 -18.99 -35.23 -12.44
CA ASP A 21 -18.92 -34.59 -13.76
C ASP A 21 -19.66 -33.24 -13.79
N ASP A 22 -20.59 -33.01 -12.86
CA ASP A 22 -21.26 -31.72 -12.66
C ASP A 22 -20.45 -30.76 -11.79
N PHE A 23 -19.45 -31.26 -11.02
CA PHE A 23 -18.59 -30.41 -10.21
C PHE A 23 -17.67 -29.55 -11.07
N GLU A 24 -17.12 -30.12 -12.15
CA GLU A 24 -16.31 -29.34 -13.09
C GLU A 24 -17.11 -28.22 -13.75
N LYS A 25 -18.43 -28.38 -13.85
CA LYS A 25 -19.38 -27.42 -14.42
C LYS A 25 -20.11 -26.59 -13.34
N SER A 26 -19.77 -26.77 -12.07
CA SER A 26 -20.44 -26.10 -10.97
C SER A 26 -20.15 -24.60 -11.02
N PRO A 27 -21.17 -23.73 -10.92
CA PRO A 27 -20.96 -22.28 -10.87
C PRO A 27 -20.09 -21.86 -9.68
N ILE A 28 -20.10 -22.62 -8.59
CA ILE A 28 -19.31 -22.34 -7.37
C ILE A 28 -17.81 -22.57 -7.64
N ARG A 29 -17.47 -23.59 -8.45
CA ARG A 29 -16.08 -23.83 -8.84
C ARG A 29 -15.55 -22.69 -9.70
N PHE A 30 -16.34 -22.25 -10.68
CA PHE A 30 -15.98 -21.10 -11.51
C PHE A 30 -15.80 -19.83 -10.67
N GLU A 31 -16.72 -19.56 -9.74
CA GLU A 31 -16.62 -18.41 -8.83
C GLU A 31 -15.36 -18.48 -7.95
N TYR A 32 -15.01 -19.65 -7.43
CA TYR A 32 -13.78 -19.87 -6.68
C TYR A 32 -12.52 -19.62 -7.52
N GLU A 33 -12.45 -20.15 -8.74
CA GLU A 33 -11.32 -19.95 -9.66
C GLU A 33 -11.17 -18.46 -10.04
N VAL A 34 -12.28 -17.75 -10.28
CA VAL A 34 -12.28 -16.31 -10.54
C VAL A 34 -11.76 -15.52 -9.33
N LEU A 35 -12.22 -15.84 -8.12
CA LEU A 35 -11.76 -15.15 -6.90
C LEU A 35 -10.27 -15.37 -6.62
N ILE A 36 -9.75 -16.57 -6.90
CA ILE A 36 -8.31 -16.85 -6.81
C ILE A 36 -7.53 -16.02 -7.83
N GLU A 37 -8.01 -15.92 -9.07
CA GLU A 37 -7.32 -15.15 -10.08
C GLU A 37 -7.33 -13.66 -9.78
N GLU A 38 -8.46 -13.11 -9.33
CA GLU A 38 -8.56 -11.74 -8.83
C GLU A 38 -7.57 -11.49 -7.67
N TYR A 39 -7.48 -12.43 -6.73
CA TYR A 39 -6.51 -12.37 -5.64
C TYR A 39 -5.06 -12.36 -6.13
N ARG A 40 -4.70 -13.19 -7.12
CA ARG A 40 -3.35 -13.21 -7.71
C ARG A 40 -2.99 -11.90 -8.37
N VAL A 41 -3.92 -11.31 -9.13
CA VAL A 41 -3.72 -10.01 -9.80
C VAL A 41 -3.50 -8.92 -8.75
N LEU A 42 -4.36 -8.83 -7.73
CA LEU A 42 -4.22 -7.85 -6.64
C LEU A 42 -2.89 -7.99 -5.90
N ARG A 43 -2.44 -9.22 -5.67
CA ARG A 43 -1.16 -9.50 -5.04
C ARG A 43 0.01 -9.02 -5.90
N SER A 44 -0.03 -9.28 -7.21
CA SER A 44 0.99 -8.81 -8.15
C SER A 44 1.07 -7.28 -8.13
N GLU A 45 -0.07 -6.60 -8.14
CA GLU A 45 -0.16 -5.13 -8.08
C GLU A 45 0.39 -4.58 -6.74
N LEU A 46 0.06 -5.23 -5.61
CA LEU A 46 0.59 -4.87 -4.29
C LEU A 46 2.12 -4.97 -4.25
N ASN A 47 2.69 -6.06 -4.77
CA ASN A 47 4.14 -6.26 -4.84
C ASN A 47 4.81 -5.21 -5.74
N GLN A 48 4.18 -4.86 -6.86
CA GLN A 48 4.67 -3.81 -7.75
C GLN A 48 4.72 -2.46 -7.03
N HIS A 49 3.67 -2.11 -6.26
CA HIS A 49 3.65 -0.87 -5.49
C HIS A 49 4.70 -0.84 -4.38
N LEU A 50 4.92 -1.95 -3.66
CA LEU A 50 5.99 -2.06 -2.67
C LEU A 50 7.38 -1.87 -3.31
N SER A 51 7.63 -2.51 -4.45
CA SER A 51 8.88 -2.36 -5.19
C SER A 51 9.12 -0.91 -5.63
N ASN A 52 8.09 -0.24 -6.17
CA ASN A 52 8.18 1.16 -6.56
C ASN A 52 8.47 2.09 -5.36
N GLN A 53 7.88 1.81 -4.19
CA GLN A 53 8.11 2.57 -2.97
C GLN A 53 9.56 2.45 -2.50
N GLN A 54 10.15 1.25 -2.56
CA GLN A 54 11.57 1.02 -2.28
C GLN A 54 12.46 1.80 -3.25
N GLN A 55 12.16 1.77 -4.56
CA GLN A 55 12.90 2.53 -5.56
C GLN A 55 12.87 4.05 -5.32
N ILE A 56 11.70 4.61 -5.00
CA ILE A 56 11.54 6.04 -4.65
C ILE A 56 12.45 6.40 -3.47
N ASN A 57 12.47 5.58 -2.42
CA ASN A 57 13.32 5.79 -1.26
C ASN A 57 14.81 5.72 -1.62
N SER A 58 15.22 4.72 -2.41
CA SER A 58 16.61 4.59 -2.86
C SER A 58 17.06 5.81 -3.68
N TYR A 59 16.20 6.32 -4.58
CA TYR A 59 16.50 7.52 -5.35
C TYR A 59 16.57 8.77 -4.48
N ALA A 60 15.64 8.95 -3.53
CA ALA A 60 15.66 10.07 -2.60
C ALA A 60 16.92 10.06 -1.72
N LEU A 61 17.32 8.88 -1.22
CA LEU A 61 18.55 8.71 -0.43
C LEU A 61 19.80 9.01 -1.27
N ALA A 62 19.91 8.43 -2.47
CA ALA A 62 21.05 8.69 -3.36
C ALA A 62 21.19 10.19 -3.69
N LEU A 63 20.07 10.86 -3.93
CA LEU A 63 20.04 12.29 -4.19
C LEU A 63 20.49 13.09 -2.96
N MET A 64 20.01 12.74 -1.77
CA MET A 64 20.49 13.36 -0.52
C MET A 64 21.99 13.17 -0.32
N THR A 65 22.50 11.95 -0.51
CA THR A 65 23.94 11.67 -0.39
C THR A 65 24.75 12.50 -1.39
N GLY A 66 24.26 12.63 -2.62
CA GLY A 66 24.87 13.50 -3.64
C GLY A 66 24.91 14.97 -3.21
N LEU A 67 23.82 15.49 -2.64
CA LEU A 67 23.78 16.87 -2.14
C LEU A 67 24.73 17.10 -0.97
N VAL A 68 24.84 16.15 -0.04
CA VAL A 68 25.78 16.23 1.08
C VAL A 68 27.22 16.25 0.58
N ALA A 69 27.56 15.39 -0.40
CA ALA A 69 28.89 15.36 -0.99
C ALA A 69 29.25 16.68 -1.69
N ILE A 70 28.30 17.24 -2.46
CA ILE A 70 28.48 18.56 -3.09
C ILE A 70 28.67 19.65 -2.03
N ALA A 71 27.84 19.66 -0.97
CA ALA A 71 27.95 20.64 0.10
C ALA A 71 29.31 20.58 0.82
N GLN A 72 29.87 19.38 1.05
CA GLN A 72 31.18 19.21 1.65
C GLN A 72 32.32 19.74 0.77
N LEU A 73 32.27 19.49 -0.55
CA LEU A 73 33.27 19.99 -1.49
C LEU A 73 33.34 21.53 -1.53
N LEU A 74 32.24 22.19 -1.19
CA LEU A 74 32.08 23.64 -1.25
C LEU A 74 32.34 24.35 0.08
N GLY A 75 32.68 23.60 1.13
CA GLY A 75 32.89 24.10 2.49
C GLY A 75 34.17 24.93 2.72
N SER A 76 34.87 25.39 1.68
CA SER A 76 35.94 26.38 1.84
C SER A 76 35.34 27.77 2.08
N ASN A 77 35.76 28.44 3.16
CA ASN A 77 35.05 29.58 3.78
C ASN A 77 34.67 30.74 2.82
N ASP A 78 35.47 31.04 1.80
CA ASP A 78 35.20 32.15 0.88
C ASP A 78 34.29 31.75 -0.31
N GLY A 79 34.21 30.46 -0.62
CA GLY A 79 33.40 29.92 -1.71
C GLY A 79 31.93 29.72 -1.34
N TYR A 80 31.63 29.52 -0.06
CA TYR A 80 30.32 29.09 0.40
C TYR A 80 29.20 30.13 0.15
N GLN A 81 29.43 31.42 0.46
CA GLN A 81 28.41 32.46 0.22
C GLN A 81 28.18 32.74 -1.26
N THR A 82 29.25 32.77 -2.05
CA THR A 82 29.20 32.96 -3.51
C THR A 82 28.49 31.80 -4.20
N PHE A 83 28.73 30.57 -3.71
CA PHE A 83 28.03 29.39 -4.16
C PHE A 83 26.54 29.44 -3.79
N LEU A 84 26.19 29.70 -2.53
CA LEU A 84 24.80 29.74 -2.10
C LEU A 84 23.98 30.75 -2.90
N SER A 85 24.50 31.96 -3.10
CA SER A 85 23.82 32.99 -3.89
C SER A 85 23.60 32.58 -5.36
N SER A 86 24.59 31.94 -5.98
CA SER A 86 24.51 31.48 -7.38
C SER A 86 23.60 30.27 -7.57
N PHE A 87 23.48 29.40 -6.56
CA PHE A 87 22.72 28.14 -6.62
C PHE A 87 21.32 28.23 -5.99
N ARG A 88 20.89 29.40 -5.50
CA ARG A 88 19.54 29.62 -4.91
C ARG A 88 18.38 29.04 -5.73
N PRO A 89 18.29 29.25 -7.07
CA PRO A 89 17.20 28.66 -7.86
C PRO A 89 17.24 27.12 -7.87
N ILE A 90 18.44 26.53 -7.86
CA ILE A 90 18.64 25.08 -7.86
C ILE A 90 18.18 24.50 -6.52
N ILE A 91 18.45 25.18 -5.40
CA ILE A 91 17.95 24.79 -4.07
C ILE A 91 16.42 24.68 -4.06
N LEU A 92 15.71 25.63 -4.68
CA LEU A 92 14.25 25.57 -4.77
C LEU A 92 13.75 24.45 -5.69
N LEU A 93 14.42 24.22 -6.83
CA LEU A 93 14.09 23.10 -7.72
C LEU A 93 14.25 21.75 -7.01
N LEU A 94 15.32 21.60 -6.22
CA LEU A 94 15.54 20.40 -5.40
C LEU A 94 14.44 20.23 -4.34
N SER A 95 13.98 21.31 -3.71
CA SER A 95 12.86 21.25 -2.76
C SER A 95 11.57 20.77 -3.42
N ILE A 96 11.26 21.25 -4.62
CA ILE A 96 10.10 20.78 -5.40
C ILE A 96 10.25 19.30 -5.75
N LEU A 97 11.46 18.86 -6.14
CA LEU A 97 11.75 17.48 -6.46
C LEU A 97 11.54 16.55 -5.26
N PHE A 98 12.08 16.89 -4.08
CA PHE A 98 11.86 16.13 -2.86
C PHE A 98 10.39 16.09 -2.43
N SER A 99 9.67 17.21 -2.57
CA SER A 99 8.23 17.25 -2.33
C SER A 99 7.47 16.33 -3.28
N SER A 100 7.91 16.23 -4.53
CA SER A 100 7.33 15.31 -5.52
C SER A 100 7.57 13.84 -5.15
N PHE A 101 8.76 13.49 -4.65
CA PHE A 101 9.03 12.16 -4.11
C PHE A 101 8.13 11.84 -2.91
N ALA A 102 7.94 12.80 -2.00
CA ALA A 102 7.03 12.62 -0.87
C ALA A 102 5.59 12.36 -1.33
N LEU A 103 5.09 13.10 -2.33
CA LEU A 103 3.77 12.86 -2.91
C LEU A 103 3.62 11.47 -3.55
N MET A 104 4.61 11.07 -4.36
CA MET A 104 4.61 9.74 -4.98
C MET A 104 4.60 8.63 -3.92
N TYR A 105 5.40 8.81 -2.85
CA TYR A 105 5.45 7.88 -1.74
C TYR A 105 4.10 7.75 -1.03
N VAL A 106 3.47 8.88 -0.66
CA VAL A 106 2.13 8.89 -0.02
C VAL A 106 1.10 8.21 -0.92
N ARG A 107 1.13 8.48 -2.22
CA ARG A 107 0.20 7.85 -3.18
C ARG A 107 0.37 6.32 -3.21
N HIS A 108 1.60 5.82 -3.25
CA HIS A 108 1.84 4.37 -3.22
C HIS A 108 1.39 3.75 -1.89
N ALA A 109 1.64 4.40 -0.76
CA ALA A 109 1.16 3.95 0.53
C ALA A 109 -0.38 3.86 0.58
N MET A 110 -1.10 4.85 0.03
CA MET A 110 -2.55 4.81 -0.08
C MET A 110 -3.04 3.64 -0.94
N MET A 111 -2.40 3.36 -2.08
CA MET A 111 -2.78 2.25 -2.96
C MET A 111 -2.54 0.89 -2.30
N ILE A 112 -1.40 0.73 -1.63
CA ILE A 112 -1.09 -0.50 -0.87
C ILE A 112 -2.15 -0.73 0.21
N ALA A 113 -2.50 0.30 0.98
CA ALA A 113 -3.53 0.21 2.00
C ALA A 113 -4.91 -0.14 1.41
N TYR A 114 -5.27 0.48 0.27
CA TYR A 114 -6.52 0.19 -0.42
C TYR A 114 -6.60 -1.26 -0.93
N ILE A 115 -5.58 -1.71 -1.66
CA ILE A 115 -5.51 -3.07 -2.22
C ILE A 115 -5.47 -4.11 -1.09
N GLY A 116 -4.64 -3.87 -0.08
CA GLY A 116 -4.54 -4.73 1.09
C GLY A 116 -5.87 -4.82 1.84
N GLY A 117 -6.57 -3.69 2.01
CA GLY A 117 -7.89 -3.65 2.64
C GLY A 117 -8.96 -4.38 1.83
N TYR A 118 -9.02 -4.19 0.51
CA TYR A 118 -9.96 -4.90 -0.37
C TYR A 118 -9.71 -6.41 -0.36
N THR A 119 -8.44 -6.81 -0.43
CA THR A 119 -8.04 -8.22 -0.45
C THR A 119 -8.46 -8.92 0.85
N THR A 120 -8.19 -8.28 2.00
CA THR A 120 -8.49 -8.87 3.32
C THR A 120 -9.98 -8.84 3.67
N ASN A 121 -10.69 -7.76 3.36
CA ASN A 121 -12.08 -7.58 3.82
C ASN A 121 -13.13 -8.06 2.81
N VAL A 122 -12.79 -8.14 1.52
CA VAL A 122 -13.75 -8.49 0.46
C VAL A 122 -13.41 -9.82 -0.20
N ILE A 123 -12.18 -9.99 -0.65
CA ILE A 123 -11.79 -11.17 -1.44
C ILE A 123 -11.62 -12.40 -0.55
N ARG A 124 -10.87 -12.26 0.53
CA ARG A 124 -10.57 -13.38 1.43
C ARG A 124 -11.84 -14.05 2.01
N PRO A 125 -12.82 -13.33 2.57
CA PRO A 125 -14.02 -13.98 3.13
C PRO A 125 -14.82 -14.72 2.05
N LYS A 126 -14.83 -14.21 0.81
CA LYS A 126 -15.50 -14.90 -0.31
C LYS A 126 -14.77 -16.18 -0.71
N ILE A 127 -13.44 -16.17 -0.75
CA ILE A 127 -12.63 -17.37 -0.99
C ILE A 127 -12.87 -18.40 0.11
N GLU A 128 -12.83 -17.99 1.38
CA GLU A 128 -13.06 -18.87 2.53
C GLU A 128 -14.47 -19.48 2.51
N LEU A 129 -15.49 -18.68 2.18
CA LEU A 129 -16.88 -19.15 2.04
C LEU A 129 -17.02 -20.13 0.87
N ALA A 130 -16.50 -19.79 -0.31
CA ALA A 130 -16.53 -20.67 -1.48
C ALA A 130 -15.81 -21.99 -1.19
N LEU A 131 -14.64 -21.94 -0.56
CA LEU A 131 -13.89 -23.11 -0.13
C LEU A 131 -14.67 -23.95 0.88
N GLY A 132 -15.29 -23.31 1.87
CA GLY A 132 -16.12 -23.98 2.88
C GLY A 132 -17.30 -24.75 2.25
N VAL A 133 -18.00 -24.12 1.31
CA VAL A 133 -19.11 -24.76 0.57
C VAL A 133 -18.60 -25.92 -0.28
N LEU A 134 -17.47 -25.75 -0.99
CA LEU A 134 -16.85 -26.82 -1.78
C LEU A 134 -16.46 -28.01 -0.90
N LEU A 135 -15.85 -27.77 0.26
CA LEU A 135 -15.48 -28.81 1.21
C LEU A 135 -16.70 -29.54 1.80
N GLN A 136 -17.78 -28.82 2.12
CA GLN A 136 -19.03 -29.42 2.61
C GLN A 136 -19.69 -30.33 1.56
N CYS A 137 -19.74 -29.89 0.30
CA CYS A 137 -20.25 -30.70 -0.81
C CYS A 137 -19.43 -32.00 -0.98
N CYS A 138 -18.13 -31.96 -0.68
CA CYS A 138 -17.25 -33.12 -0.79
C CYS A 138 -17.19 -34.02 0.45
N GLY A 139 -17.46 -33.47 1.65
CA GLY A 139 -17.35 -34.17 2.93
C GLY A 139 -18.59 -34.98 3.35
N ASN A 140 -19.77 -34.67 2.80
CA ASN A 140 -21.04 -35.28 3.25
C ASN A 140 -21.33 -36.68 2.68
N ARG A 141 -20.34 -37.38 2.11
CA ARG A 141 -20.46 -38.78 1.69
C ARG A 141 -19.21 -39.54 2.08
N GLY A 142 -19.37 -40.61 2.88
CA GLY A 142 -18.30 -41.54 3.27
C GLY A 142 -17.58 -42.28 2.13
N TYR A 143 -17.76 -41.85 0.87
CA TYR A 143 -17.17 -42.43 -0.34
C TYR A 143 -16.07 -41.57 -0.97
N THR A 144 -15.80 -40.35 -0.48
CA THR A 144 -15.01 -39.35 -1.22
C THR A 144 -13.73 -38.89 -0.51
N THR A 145 -13.44 -39.40 0.69
CA THR A 145 -12.23 -39.08 1.46
C THR A 145 -10.93 -39.57 0.83
N ASN A 146 -10.95 -40.65 0.04
CA ASN A 146 -9.72 -41.23 -0.52
C ASN A 146 -9.44 -40.86 -1.99
N VAL A 147 -10.40 -40.27 -2.71
CA VAL A 147 -10.24 -39.97 -4.16
C VAL A 147 -10.46 -38.49 -4.46
N ILE A 148 -11.51 -37.88 -3.91
CA ILE A 148 -11.80 -36.45 -4.15
C ILE A 148 -10.92 -35.59 -3.25
N ARG A 149 -10.78 -35.95 -1.98
CA ARG A 149 -9.91 -35.22 -1.04
C ARG A 149 -8.49 -35.03 -1.55
N PRO A 150 -7.75 -36.05 -2.03
CA PRO A 150 -6.41 -35.85 -2.55
C PRO A 150 -6.37 -35.09 -3.88
N LYS A 151 -7.46 -35.08 -4.66
CA LYS A 151 -7.55 -34.35 -5.94
C LYS A 151 -7.86 -32.86 -5.70
N ILE A 152 -8.75 -32.57 -4.76
CA ILE A 152 -9.01 -31.22 -4.25
C ILE A 152 -7.82 -30.75 -3.44
N GLU A 153 -7.20 -31.57 -2.60
CA GLU A 153 -5.93 -31.25 -1.95
C GLU A 153 -4.83 -31.09 -2.99
N ARG A 154 -4.78 -31.79 -4.12
CA ARG A 154 -3.81 -31.50 -5.18
C ARG A 154 -4.09 -30.19 -5.88
N ILE A 155 -5.35 -29.90 -6.23
CA ILE A 155 -5.71 -28.63 -6.86
C ILE A 155 -5.46 -27.51 -5.88
N LEU A 156 -5.84 -27.66 -4.61
CA LEU A 156 -5.47 -26.78 -3.51
C LEU A 156 -3.96 -26.76 -3.39
N THR A 157 -3.23 -27.76 -2.89
CA THR A 157 -1.76 -27.74 -2.79
C THR A 157 -0.97 -27.41 -4.07
N GLN A 158 -1.48 -27.51 -5.31
CA GLN A 158 -0.83 -26.93 -6.49
C GLN A 158 -1.12 -25.44 -6.65
N THR A 159 -2.39 -25.03 -6.52
CA THR A 159 -2.87 -23.63 -6.59
C THR A 159 -2.60 -22.85 -5.29
N THR A 160 -2.30 -23.55 -4.22
CA THR A 160 -2.19 -23.12 -2.82
C THR A 160 -0.79 -23.44 -2.30
N GLY A 161 -0.07 -24.38 -2.90
CA GLY A 161 1.36 -24.61 -2.64
C GLY A 161 2.20 -23.56 -3.32
N ASN A 162 2.11 -23.42 -4.64
CA ASN A 162 2.96 -22.45 -5.32
C ASN A 162 2.41 -21.01 -5.26
N ASP A 163 1.08 -20.82 -5.25
CA ASP A 163 0.50 -19.46 -5.16
C ASP A 163 0.09 -19.04 -3.75
N LEU A 164 -0.09 -19.99 -2.82
CA LEU A 164 -0.32 -19.72 -1.39
C LEU A 164 0.79 -20.22 -0.41
N GLN A 165 1.82 -21.03 -0.75
CA GLN A 165 2.97 -21.25 0.17
C GLN A 165 4.03 -20.16 0.07
N VAL A 166 3.97 -19.28 -0.93
CA VAL A 166 4.56 -17.94 -0.79
C VAL A 166 3.63 -17.07 0.08
N LEU A 167 3.01 -17.64 1.10
CA LEU A 167 2.41 -16.89 2.20
C LEU A 167 3.54 -16.47 3.17
N GLU A 168 4.33 -15.49 2.75
CA GLU A 168 4.71 -14.38 3.65
C GLU A 168 3.48 -13.51 3.99
N TRP A 169 2.26 -14.05 3.89
CA TRP A 169 1.10 -13.43 4.49
C TRP A 169 1.05 -13.66 5.98
N ASP A 170 1.88 -14.52 6.57
CA ASP A 170 2.16 -14.33 7.99
C ASP A 170 2.85 -12.98 8.20
N GLU A 171 3.67 -12.44 7.29
CA GLU A 171 4.20 -11.07 7.41
C GLU A 171 3.16 -9.98 7.08
N ILE A 172 2.30 -10.16 6.07
CA ILE A 172 1.23 -9.19 5.74
C ILE A 172 0.07 -9.26 6.76
N GLN A 173 -0.29 -10.44 7.26
CA GLN A 173 -1.20 -10.60 8.41
C GLN A 173 -0.50 -10.26 9.72
N VAL A 174 0.82 -10.38 9.87
CA VAL A 174 1.55 -9.79 11.00
C VAL A 174 1.38 -8.27 10.88
N GLN A 175 1.69 -7.65 9.75
CA GLN A 175 1.45 -6.21 9.53
C GLN A 175 -0.01 -5.78 9.74
N GLN A 176 -1.00 -6.57 9.32
CA GLN A 176 -2.43 -6.22 9.47
C GLN A 176 -3.05 -6.64 10.82
N ARG A 177 -2.57 -7.70 11.49
CA ARG A 177 -3.11 -8.28 12.75
C ARG A 177 -2.26 -7.88 13.97
N TYR A 178 -1.02 -7.43 13.79
CA TYR A 178 -0.13 -6.83 14.82
C TYR A 178 -0.37 -5.32 14.99
N PHE A 179 -1.47 -4.82 14.45
CA PHE A 179 -2.10 -3.53 14.78
C PHE A 179 -2.57 -3.41 16.24
N ARG A 180 -1.90 -4.07 17.20
CA ARG A 180 -2.00 -3.77 18.62
C ARG A 180 -1.18 -2.50 18.89
N PHE A 181 -1.80 -1.59 19.64
CA PHE A 181 -1.41 -0.21 19.93
C PHE A 181 0.09 0.05 20.19
N SER A 182 0.83 -0.92 20.76
CA SER A 182 2.27 -0.79 21.06
C SER A 182 3.19 -0.87 19.84
N TYR A 183 2.86 -1.68 18.83
CA TYR A 183 3.63 -1.75 17.57
C TYR A 183 3.09 -0.79 16.51
N ALA A 184 1.81 -0.42 16.56
CA ALA A 184 1.29 0.70 15.79
C ALA A 184 2.07 1.99 16.06
N LEU A 185 2.57 2.18 17.28
CA LEU A 185 3.43 3.30 17.64
C LEU A 185 4.82 3.20 16.99
N ILE A 186 5.44 2.01 16.97
CA ILE A 186 6.75 1.78 16.34
C ILE A 186 6.66 1.88 14.82
N GLU A 187 5.62 1.32 14.20
CA GLU A 187 5.41 1.35 12.76
C GLU A 187 4.90 2.73 12.30
N TYR A 188 4.12 3.44 13.11
CA TYR A 188 3.83 4.85 12.91
C TYR A 188 5.10 5.69 13.01
N VAL A 189 5.98 5.43 13.98
CA VAL A 189 7.30 6.10 14.08
C VAL A 189 8.17 5.75 12.87
N LEU A 190 8.19 4.50 12.41
CA LEU A 190 8.96 4.06 11.24
C LEU A 190 8.41 4.69 9.95
N SER A 191 7.08 4.74 9.82
CA SER A 191 6.40 5.39 8.71
C SER A 191 6.66 6.88 8.73
N VAL A 192 6.52 7.53 9.89
CA VAL A 192 6.87 8.95 10.10
C VAL A 192 8.35 9.17 9.78
N ALA A 193 9.25 8.26 10.14
CA ALA A 193 10.66 8.35 9.78
C ALA A 193 10.89 8.24 8.26
N GLN A 194 10.17 7.35 7.57
CA GLN A 194 10.23 7.26 6.11
C GLN A 194 9.64 8.50 5.42
N TYR A 195 8.55 9.07 5.95
CA TYR A 195 8.04 10.37 5.48
C TYR A 195 9.02 11.50 5.77
N SER A 196 9.73 11.43 6.90
CA SER A 196 10.74 12.41 7.29
C SER A 196 11.89 12.45 6.29
N ILE A 197 12.32 11.30 5.76
CA ILE A 197 13.37 11.19 4.73
C ILE A 197 13.02 11.99 3.47
N THR A 198 11.73 12.11 3.11
CA THR A 198 11.32 12.83 1.88
C THR A 198 10.90 14.29 2.15
N ILE A 199 10.34 14.58 3.34
CA ILE A 199 9.82 15.91 3.68
C ILE A 199 10.89 16.81 4.30
N ILE A 200 11.74 16.29 5.19
CA ILE A 200 12.76 17.09 5.87
C ILE A 200 13.72 17.78 4.89
N PRO A 201 14.19 17.13 3.81
CA PRO A 201 15.03 17.81 2.83
C PRO A 201 14.31 18.99 2.17
N SER A 202 13.04 18.83 1.83
CA SER A 202 12.23 19.91 1.22
C SER A 202 12.12 21.12 2.15
N ILE A 203 11.79 20.89 3.43
CA ILE A 203 11.68 21.93 4.46
C ILE A 203 13.05 22.59 4.69
N THR A 204 14.09 21.79 4.84
CA THR A 204 15.47 22.27 5.06
C THR A 204 15.93 23.15 3.91
N LEU A 205 15.68 22.76 2.66
CA LEU A 205 16.04 23.55 1.48
C LEU A 205 15.26 24.87 1.41
N ILE A 206 13.97 24.88 1.79
CA ILE A 206 13.17 26.12 1.88
C ILE A 206 13.75 27.06 2.94
N ILE A 207 14.11 26.53 4.11
CA ILE A 207 14.73 27.29 5.21
C ILE A 207 16.08 27.85 4.77
N ILE A 208 16.95 27.01 4.16
CA ILE A 208 18.24 27.44 3.63
C ILE A 208 18.05 28.54 2.60
N PHE A 209 17.11 28.39 1.67
CA PHE A 209 16.80 29.44 0.69
C PHE A 209 16.42 30.75 1.37
N TRP A 210 15.51 30.69 2.36
CA TRP A 210 15.03 31.87 3.10
C TRP A 210 16.15 32.61 3.82
N PHE A 211 17.03 31.89 4.52
CA PHE A 211 18.13 32.48 5.29
C PHE A 211 19.39 32.78 4.47
N SER A 212 19.52 32.22 3.26
CA SER A 212 20.69 32.45 2.39
C SER A 212 20.77 33.87 1.85
N LYS A 213 19.71 34.68 2.00
CA LYS A 213 19.60 36.00 1.39
C LYS A 213 19.96 37.14 2.35
N PRO A 214 20.91 38.02 2.00
CA PRO A 214 21.15 39.25 2.75
C PRO A 214 19.89 40.11 2.78
N SER A 215 19.62 40.76 3.92
CA SER A 215 18.42 41.58 4.17
C SER A 215 18.19 42.71 3.16
N HIS A 216 19.21 43.08 2.37
CA HIS A 216 19.16 44.17 1.40
C HIS A 216 18.93 43.74 -0.05
N GLU A 217 18.99 42.44 -0.38
CA GLU A 217 18.74 41.96 -1.75
C GLU A 217 17.25 41.68 -1.98
N ARG A 218 16.72 42.10 -3.14
CA ARG A 218 15.35 41.75 -3.55
C ARG A 218 15.30 40.37 -4.22
N PHE A 219 14.20 39.63 -4.01
CA PHE A 219 13.92 38.39 -4.74
C PHE A 219 13.69 38.65 -6.23
N THR A 220 14.30 37.81 -7.07
CA THR A 220 13.99 37.81 -8.50
C THR A 220 12.60 37.21 -8.72
N SER A 221 11.93 37.58 -9.81
CA SER A 221 10.60 37.03 -10.13
C SER A 221 10.60 35.50 -10.22
N LEU A 222 11.68 34.90 -10.75
CA LEU A 222 11.86 33.46 -10.84
C LEU A 222 12.00 32.80 -9.47
N GLU A 223 12.78 33.39 -8.56
CA GLU A 223 12.90 32.92 -7.16
C GLU A 223 11.54 32.94 -6.45
N ILE A 224 10.75 34.00 -6.64
CA ILE A 224 9.41 34.12 -6.04
C ILE A 224 8.48 33.01 -6.56
N ILE A 225 8.47 32.78 -7.87
CA ILE A 225 7.65 31.74 -8.50
C ILE A 225 8.06 30.35 -8.00
N LEU A 226 9.36 30.04 -8.00
CA LEU A 226 9.87 28.74 -7.53
C LEU A 226 9.60 28.54 -6.03
N PHE A 227 9.71 29.59 -5.22
CA PHE A 227 9.38 29.53 -3.80
C PHE A 227 7.89 29.25 -3.60
N ALA A 228 7.01 29.97 -4.31
CA ALA A 228 5.57 29.71 -4.26
C ALA A 228 5.22 28.27 -4.67
N LEU A 229 5.86 27.74 -5.71
CA LEU A 229 5.70 26.35 -6.14
C LEU A 229 6.19 25.35 -5.08
N SER A 230 7.33 25.60 -4.43
CA SER A 230 7.83 24.74 -3.35
C SER A 230 6.88 24.70 -2.15
N ILE A 231 6.31 25.85 -1.76
CA ILE A 231 5.33 25.93 -0.68
C ILE A 231 4.05 25.19 -1.07
N LEU A 232 3.55 25.39 -2.29
CA LEU A 232 2.36 24.69 -2.78
C LEU A 232 2.57 23.17 -2.85
N ALA A 233 3.76 22.71 -3.26
CA ALA A 233 4.12 21.30 -3.25
C ALA A 233 4.15 20.74 -1.81
N LEU A 234 4.76 21.46 -0.87
CA LEU A 234 4.80 21.06 0.54
C LEU A 234 3.39 21.00 1.16
N VAL A 235 2.55 22.00 0.89
CA VAL A 235 1.14 22.01 1.34
C VAL A 235 0.38 20.83 0.75
N SER A 236 0.59 20.50 -0.52
CA SER A 236 0.01 19.31 -1.15
C SER A 236 0.40 18.03 -0.41
N VAL A 237 1.69 17.87 -0.05
CA VAL A 237 2.16 16.72 0.74
C VAL A 237 1.45 16.65 2.09
N LEU A 238 1.33 17.78 2.80
CA LEU A 238 0.66 17.82 4.10
C LEU A 238 -0.83 17.49 4.00
N ILE A 239 -1.51 17.97 2.96
CA ILE A 239 -2.91 17.63 2.68
C ILE A 239 -3.02 16.12 2.40
N SER A 240 -2.15 15.56 1.55
CA SER A 240 -2.14 14.13 1.24
C SER A 240 -1.87 13.28 2.48
N LEU A 241 -0.94 13.69 3.35
CA LEU A 241 -0.69 13.03 4.63
C LEU A 241 -1.89 13.09 5.56
N PHE A 242 -2.56 14.23 5.64
CA PHE A 242 -3.78 14.37 6.42
C PHE A 242 -4.89 13.46 5.90
N PHE A 243 -5.08 13.40 4.58
CA PHE A 243 -6.02 12.46 3.96
C PHE A 243 -5.63 11.00 4.18
N ALA A 244 -4.34 10.65 4.06
CA ALA A 244 -3.85 9.30 4.31
C ALA A 244 -4.08 8.91 5.78
N GLY A 245 -3.73 9.78 6.72
CA GLY A 245 -3.96 9.59 8.14
C GLY A 245 -5.44 9.46 8.47
N ARG A 246 -6.30 10.25 7.84
CA ARG A 246 -7.76 10.14 8.00
C ARG A 246 -8.31 8.87 7.39
N LEU A 247 -7.83 8.46 6.21
CA LEU A 247 -8.18 7.20 5.57
C LEU A 247 -7.69 6.01 6.38
N TYR A 248 -6.57 6.12 7.07
CA TYR A 248 -6.03 5.09 7.97
C TYR A 248 -6.82 5.02 9.27
N ALA A 249 -7.13 6.17 9.88
CA ALA A 249 -7.96 6.26 11.08
C ALA A 249 -9.39 5.79 10.83
N ARG A 250 -9.94 6.10 9.65
CA ARG A 250 -11.23 5.58 9.18
C ARG A 250 -11.10 4.20 8.54
N GLY A 251 -9.87 3.75 8.29
CA GLY A 251 -9.43 2.56 7.54
C GLY A 251 -9.50 1.26 8.33
N LEU A 252 -10.03 1.35 9.55
CA LEU A 252 -10.68 0.26 10.26
C LEU A 252 -12.23 0.35 10.18
N PRO A 253 -12.91 0.62 9.04
CA PRO A 253 -14.37 0.64 8.99
C PRO A 253 -14.93 -0.76 8.71
N PHE A 254 -14.15 -1.82 8.88
CA PHE A 254 -14.59 -3.22 8.69
C PHE A 254 -14.60 -4.03 9.99
N ALA A 255 -14.22 -3.43 11.13
CA ALA A 255 -14.35 -4.04 12.44
C ALA A 255 -15.71 -3.76 13.10
N ASP A 256 -16.45 -2.71 12.68
CA ASP A 256 -17.82 -2.43 13.17
C ASP A 256 -18.87 -3.28 12.45
N GLY A 257 -18.54 -4.55 12.26
CA GLY A 257 -19.45 -5.58 11.81
C GLY A 257 -19.76 -6.55 12.93
N GLN A 258 -20.25 -6.06 14.08
CA GLN A 258 -21.11 -6.77 15.04
C GLN A 258 -21.15 -5.99 16.36
N ASP A 259 -22.17 -5.13 16.52
CA ASP A 259 -22.86 -4.86 17.79
C ASP A 259 -24.21 -4.16 17.47
N GLU A 260 -24.91 -4.63 16.43
CA GLU A 260 -26.35 -4.41 16.29
C GLU A 260 -27.08 -5.66 16.83
N GLU A 261 -26.94 -5.91 18.13
CA GLU A 261 -28.01 -6.53 18.92
C GLU A 261 -28.74 -5.38 19.64
N ASN A 262 -29.84 -4.92 19.03
CA ASN A 262 -31.03 -4.38 19.70
C ASN A 262 -32.17 -4.19 18.69
#